data_AF-A0AAV0WN17-F1
#
_entry.id   AF-A0AAV0WN17-F1
#
_cell.length_a   1.000
_cell.length_b   1.000
_cell.length_c   1.000
_cell.angle_alpha   90.00
_cell.angle_beta   90.00
_cell.angle_gamma   90.00
#
_symmetry.space_group_name_H-M   'P 1'
#
loop_
_entity.id
_entity.type
_entity.pdbx_description
1 polymer ?
#
loop_
_entity_poly.entity_id
_entity_poly.type
_entity_poly.pdbx_seq_one_letter_code
_entity_poly.pdbx_strand_id
1 'polypeptide(L)'
;MDEFQRRRIQQMLDDAGDEEIWGDISSDENEDAEQSQVSNHDTDTEQSGYSDEDNAITRDTIDVCGEKSYHESDDDLPLAMRLVDSYYGKDGTKWNREKPLQIRRAHAQNVLTEKSGVKEIARQAKTIVDSWYIFFPKSMLEIIVKCTNVYIQKVRPNFTRERDASDTNIAEIKAVIGILYMIGAIKCGHRSSEDLWKKDGTGAELFSCVMSERRFRFILRCIRFDDVRGRSERHKIDKITHIRTIFEMFVSSCKTAYSMSEYTCIDEKLQAFRGKCSFRQYIPSKPAKYGIKIFALCDNLNFYTGNLEIYAGTQPDGPFKVDNGAASVVKRLIQPISKTGRNVTTDNWFTSVELANDLQNTHKLSLLGTLRKNKRQIPPEFTQTKHRIITSSYFAFSKNQTLVSYMPKKIK
;
A
#
# COMPACT_ATOMS: atom_id res chain seq x y z
N MET A 1 -38.14 -0.84 -51.14
CA MET A 1 -37.20 -1.66 -50.35
C MET A 1 -37.98 -2.22 -49.18
N ASP A 2 -38.14 -3.53 -49.14
CA ASP A 2 -38.94 -4.24 -48.12
C ASP A 2 -38.36 -4.01 -46.71
N GLU A 3 -39.22 -3.94 -45.70
CA GLU A 3 -38.87 -3.62 -44.32
C GLU A 3 -37.87 -4.64 -43.75
N PHE A 4 -37.95 -5.89 -44.22
CA PHE A 4 -37.00 -6.94 -43.91
C PHE A 4 -35.58 -6.65 -44.41
N GLN A 5 -35.45 -6.07 -45.62
CA GLN A 5 -34.14 -5.67 -46.16
C GLN A 5 -33.57 -4.46 -45.44
N ARG A 6 -34.42 -3.51 -44.99
CA ARG A 6 -33.98 -2.39 -44.15
C ARG A 6 -33.42 -2.86 -42.81
N ARG A 7 -34.11 -3.80 -42.14
CA ARG A 7 -33.64 -4.36 -40.87
C ARG A 7 -32.37 -5.17 -41.03
N ARG A 8 -32.24 -5.96 -42.10
CA ARG A 8 -31.01 -6.71 -42.39
C ARG A 8 -29.81 -5.80 -42.68
N ILE A 9 -30.01 -4.70 -43.42
CA ILE A 9 -28.95 -3.71 -43.67
C ILE A 9 -28.60 -2.95 -42.39
N GLN A 10 -29.58 -2.59 -41.57
CA GLN A 10 -29.35 -1.95 -40.27
C GLN A 10 -28.58 -2.87 -39.32
N GLN A 11 -28.95 -4.16 -39.27
CA GLN A 11 -28.27 -5.16 -38.45
C GLN A 11 -26.83 -5.42 -38.95
N MET A 12 -26.58 -5.40 -40.27
CA MET A 12 -25.23 -5.47 -40.83
C MET A 12 -24.40 -4.20 -40.59
N LEU A 13 -25.03 -3.03 -40.46
CA LEU A 13 -24.35 -1.77 -40.10
C LEU A 13 -24.06 -1.68 -38.60
N ASP A 14 -24.91 -2.27 -37.78
CA ASP A 14 -24.74 -2.33 -36.32
C ASP A 14 -23.70 -3.42 -35.93
N ASP A 15 -23.64 -4.54 -36.66
CA ASP A 15 -22.63 -5.61 -36.45
C ASP A 15 -21.24 -5.25 -37.02
N ALA A 16 -21.16 -4.39 -38.04
CA ALA A 16 -19.89 -3.94 -38.64
C ALA A 16 -19.22 -2.77 -37.88
N GLY A 17 -19.88 -2.21 -36.85
CA GLY A 17 -19.46 -0.96 -36.22
C GLY A 17 -18.28 -1.04 -35.25
N ASP A 18 -18.01 -2.21 -34.65
CA ASP A 18 -17.10 -2.28 -33.50
C ASP A 18 -15.99 -3.34 -33.59
N GLU A 19 -16.10 -4.37 -34.45
CA GLU A 19 -15.06 -5.40 -34.59
C GLU A 19 -14.01 -5.09 -35.67
N GLU A 20 -14.34 -4.33 -36.72
CA GLU A 20 -13.42 -4.10 -37.86
C GLU A 20 -12.47 -2.90 -37.71
N ILE A 21 -12.71 -1.98 -36.77
CA ILE A 21 -11.85 -0.78 -36.58
C ILE A 21 -10.68 -1.05 -35.62
N TRP A 22 -10.73 -2.14 -34.85
CA TRP A 22 -9.82 -2.35 -33.71
C TRP A 22 -9.11 -3.69 -33.74
N GLY A 23 -8.75 -4.16 -34.95
CA GLY A 23 -7.79 -5.24 -35.13
C GLY A 23 -6.52 -4.99 -34.29
N ASP A 24 -6.35 -5.84 -33.30
CA ASP A 24 -5.13 -6.12 -32.53
C ASP A 24 -4.11 -4.96 -32.36
N ILE A 25 -4.49 -3.88 -31.67
CA ILE A 25 -3.54 -2.83 -31.23
C ILE A 25 -2.69 -3.30 -30.03
N SER A 26 -2.77 -4.59 -29.66
CA SER A 26 -2.14 -5.14 -28.45
C SER A 26 -0.90 -6.02 -28.71
N SER A 27 -0.53 -6.28 -29.97
CA SER A 27 0.50 -7.27 -30.31
C SER A 27 1.95 -6.83 -30.04
N ASP A 28 2.20 -5.55 -29.77
CA ASP A 28 3.56 -5.05 -29.53
C ASP A 28 3.86 -4.93 -28.04
N GLU A 29 4.10 -6.07 -27.38
CA GLU A 29 4.96 -6.23 -26.18
C GLU A 29 4.98 -7.74 -25.82
N ASN A 30 5.51 -8.55 -26.74
CA ASN A 30 5.87 -9.94 -26.47
C ASN A 30 7.38 -10.04 -26.28
N GLU A 31 7.80 -10.10 -25.02
CA GLU A 31 8.98 -10.84 -24.57
C GLU A 31 8.98 -10.79 -23.03
N ASP A 32 8.38 -11.78 -22.39
CA ASP A 32 8.73 -12.17 -21.02
C ASP A 32 8.11 -13.55 -20.73
N ALA A 33 8.95 -14.56 -20.52
CA ALA A 33 8.53 -15.87 -20.07
C ALA A 33 8.01 -15.77 -18.62
N GLU A 34 6.75 -16.15 -18.42
CA GLU A 34 6.00 -15.94 -17.17
C GLU A 34 6.17 -17.08 -16.15
N GLN A 35 6.43 -16.69 -14.90
CA GLN A 35 5.90 -17.39 -13.72
C GLN A 35 5.30 -16.32 -12.80
N SER A 36 4.02 -16.47 -12.43
CA SER A 36 3.45 -15.65 -11.35
C SER A 36 4.26 -15.93 -10.09
N GLN A 37 4.87 -14.89 -9.51
CA GLN A 37 5.60 -15.06 -8.26
C GLN A 37 4.58 -15.34 -7.16
N VAL A 38 4.56 -16.60 -6.71
CA VAL A 38 3.85 -16.97 -5.49
C VAL A 38 4.59 -16.29 -4.36
N SER A 39 3.94 -15.32 -3.72
CA SER A 39 4.49 -14.76 -2.50
C SER A 39 4.35 -15.83 -1.43
N ASN A 40 5.47 -16.47 -1.06
CA ASN A 40 5.53 -17.35 0.12
C ASN A 40 5.43 -16.55 1.44
N HIS A 41 4.88 -15.33 1.42
CA HIS A 41 4.39 -14.68 2.63
C HIS A 41 3.03 -15.27 2.97
N ASP A 42 3.05 -16.43 3.61
CA ASP A 42 1.95 -16.79 4.49
C ASP A 42 2.01 -15.80 5.66
N THR A 43 1.29 -14.68 5.53
CA THR A 43 0.81 -13.93 6.69
C THR A 43 -0.28 -14.81 7.28
N ASP A 44 0.12 -15.75 8.15
CA ASP A 44 -0.79 -16.50 9.01
C ASP A 44 -1.45 -15.51 9.98
N THR A 45 -2.38 -14.71 9.47
CA THR A 45 -3.34 -13.97 10.26
C THR A 45 -4.41 -14.99 10.60
N GLU A 46 -4.25 -15.68 11.74
CA GLU A 46 -5.40 -16.36 12.34
C GLU A 46 -6.48 -15.31 12.58
N GLN A 47 -7.46 -15.22 11.67
CA GLN A 47 -8.71 -14.53 11.93
C GLN A 47 -9.40 -15.27 13.07
N SER A 48 -9.25 -14.79 14.30
CA SER A 48 -10.25 -15.07 15.33
C SER A 48 -11.52 -14.35 14.90
N GLY A 49 -12.52 -15.10 14.45
CA GLY A 49 -13.83 -14.57 14.12
C GLY A 49 -14.44 -13.92 15.36
N TYR A 50 -14.43 -12.59 15.38
CA TYR A 50 -15.36 -11.81 16.19
C TYR A 50 -16.61 -11.66 15.34
N SER A 51 -17.69 -12.28 15.78
CA SER A 51 -19.04 -11.96 15.30
C SER A 51 -19.37 -10.54 15.78
N ASP A 52 -19.70 -9.66 14.84
CA ASP A 52 -20.27 -8.34 15.12
C ASP A 52 -21.62 -8.53 15.81
N GLU A 53 -21.67 -8.33 17.12
CA GLU A 53 -22.91 -7.96 17.81
C GLU A 53 -22.85 -6.46 18.09
N ASP A 54 -23.75 -5.74 17.42
CA ASP A 54 -24.02 -4.32 17.60
C ASP A 54 -24.25 -3.99 19.08
N ASN A 55 -23.30 -3.30 19.71
CA ASN A 55 -23.57 -2.55 20.93
C ASN A 55 -23.09 -1.11 20.73
N ALA A 56 -24.06 -0.24 20.47
CA ALA A 56 -23.89 1.20 20.51
C ALA A 56 -23.46 1.62 21.92
N ILE A 57 -22.21 2.08 22.06
CA ILE A 57 -21.73 2.70 23.29
C ILE A 57 -21.52 4.19 23.03
N THR A 58 -22.30 4.97 23.75
CA THR A 58 -22.31 6.41 23.83
C THR A 58 -20.96 6.98 24.26
N ARG A 59 -20.63 8.15 23.71
CA ARG A 59 -19.48 8.97 24.11
C ARG A 59 -19.59 9.31 25.60
N ASP A 60 -18.79 8.67 26.42
CA ASP A 60 -18.40 9.21 27.72
C ASP A 60 -16.87 9.32 27.81
N THR A 61 -16.47 10.48 28.29
CA THR A 61 -15.11 10.97 28.47
C THR A 61 -14.23 10.00 29.24
N ILE A 62 -13.10 9.60 28.64
CA ILE A 62 -12.05 8.84 29.31
C ILE A 62 -11.32 9.80 30.27
N ASP A 63 -11.67 9.69 31.54
CA ASP A 63 -10.95 10.32 32.64
C ASP A 63 -9.62 9.57 32.86
N VAL A 64 -8.52 10.30 32.75
CA VAL A 64 -7.16 9.80 32.93
C VAL A 64 -6.86 9.85 34.43
N CYS A 65 -7.04 8.73 35.14
CA CYS A 65 -6.43 8.54 36.45
C CYS A 65 -6.37 7.05 36.85
N GLY A 66 -5.14 6.55 37.06
CA GLY A 66 -4.88 5.32 37.81
C GLY A 66 -3.95 4.33 37.12
N GLU A 67 -2.64 4.49 37.33
CA GLU A 67 -1.66 3.40 37.15
C GLU A 67 -2.03 2.24 38.08
N LYS A 68 -2.80 1.25 37.59
CA LYS A 68 -2.84 -0.08 38.19
C LYS A 68 -1.91 -0.97 37.36
N SER A 69 -0.73 -1.24 37.90
CA SER A 69 0.15 -2.28 37.33
C SER A 69 -0.55 -3.63 37.47
N TYR A 70 -0.97 -4.22 36.35
CA TYR A 70 -1.34 -5.62 36.30
C TYR A 70 -0.06 -6.45 36.49
N HIS A 71 0.28 -6.75 37.74
CA HIS A 71 1.26 -7.77 38.07
C HIS A 71 0.53 -9.12 38.05
N GLU A 72 0.63 -9.87 36.94
CA GLU A 72 0.40 -11.32 36.96
C GLU A 72 1.45 -11.93 37.91
N SER A 73 1.01 -12.65 38.94
CA SER A 73 1.92 -13.30 39.89
C SER A 73 2.69 -14.43 39.20
N ASP A 74 3.98 -14.57 39.51
CA ASP A 74 4.86 -15.65 39.03
C ASP A 74 4.37 -17.08 39.35
N ASP A 75 3.30 -17.20 40.14
CA ASP A 75 2.61 -18.45 40.46
C ASP A 75 2.01 -19.16 39.24
N ASP A 76 1.87 -18.48 38.10
CA ASP A 76 1.36 -19.06 36.85
C ASP A 76 2.47 -19.59 35.91
N LEU A 77 3.76 -19.41 36.26
CA LEU A 77 4.89 -19.93 35.49
C LEU A 77 5.24 -21.37 35.89
N PRO A 78 5.67 -22.26 34.96
CA PRO A 78 6.22 -23.56 35.30
C PRO A 78 7.47 -23.45 36.19
N LEU A 79 7.65 -24.39 37.13
CA LEU A 79 8.78 -24.36 38.08
C LEU A 79 10.15 -24.25 37.38
N ALA A 80 10.32 -24.89 36.22
CA ALA A 80 11.54 -24.81 35.42
C ALA A 80 11.87 -23.38 34.94
N MET A 81 10.85 -22.56 34.66
CA MET A 81 11.03 -21.14 34.30
C MET A 81 11.27 -20.26 35.54
N ARG A 82 10.82 -20.70 36.72
CA ARG A 82 11.03 -19.96 37.98
C ARG A 82 12.45 -20.07 38.53
N LEU A 83 13.21 -21.08 38.09
CA LEU A 83 14.56 -21.38 38.60
C LEU A 83 15.69 -20.79 37.74
N VAL A 84 15.37 -20.14 36.61
CA VAL A 84 16.35 -19.56 35.70
C VAL A 84 16.30 -18.03 35.71
N ASP A 85 17.48 -17.41 35.74
CA ASP A 85 17.61 -15.94 35.70
C ASP A 85 17.49 -15.38 34.27
N SER A 86 17.72 -16.22 33.26
CA SER A 86 17.75 -15.83 31.86
C SER A 86 17.29 -16.96 30.93
N TYR A 87 16.62 -16.57 29.85
CA TYR A 87 16.19 -17.42 28.76
C TYR A 87 17.08 -17.19 27.53
N TYR A 88 17.22 -18.22 26.70
CA TYR A 88 18.07 -18.16 25.51
C TYR A 88 17.32 -18.60 24.26
N GLY A 89 17.41 -17.79 23.21
CA GLY A 89 17.02 -18.19 21.86
C GLY A 89 17.94 -19.27 21.29
N LYS A 90 17.46 -19.98 20.27
CA LYS A 90 18.23 -20.99 19.52
C LYS A 90 19.46 -20.43 18.79
N ASP A 91 19.56 -19.12 18.65
CA ASP A 91 20.72 -18.41 18.10
C ASP A 91 21.64 -17.81 19.18
N GLY A 92 21.34 -18.06 20.47
CA GLY A 92 22.09 -17.51 21.59
C GLY A 92 21.60 -16.14 22.07
N THR A 93 20.53 -15.58 21.50
CA THR A 93 19.93 -14.33 21.99
C THR A 93 19.53 -14.48 23.46
N LYS A 94 20.12 -13.66 24.35
CA LYS A 94 19.85 -13.68 25.78
C LYS A 94 18.67 -12.76 26.14
N TRP A 95 17.76 -13.29 26.94
CA TRP A 95 16.65 -12.55 27.56
C TRP A 95 16.71 -12.74 29.07
N ASN A 96 16.61 -11.66 29.85
CA ASN A 96 16.50 -11.72 31.30
C ASN A 96 15.04 -11.94 31.69
N ARG A 97 14.82 -12.66 32.79
CA ARG A 97 13.48 -12.87 33.34
C ARG A 97 12.93 -11.59 33.98
N GLU A 98 13.76 -10.91 34.76
CA GLU A 98 13.36 -9.68 35.42
C GLU A 98 13.69 -8.47 34.56
N LYS A 99 12.86 -7.44 34.69
CA LYS A 99 13.15 -6.12 34.12
C LYS A 99 14.50 -5.65 34.68
N PRO A 100 15.39 -5.06 33.86
CA PRO A 100 16.61 -4.46 34.37
C PRO A 100 16.30 -3.46 35.50
N LEU A 101 16.99 -3.59 36.64
CA LEU A 101 16.82 -2.67 37.77
C LEU A 101 17.08 -1.23 37.32
N GLN A 102 16.05 -0.38 37.40
CA GLN A 102 16.17 1.05 37.11
C GLN A 102 16.74 1.76 38.34
N ILE A 103 18.06 1.79 38.46
CA ILE A 103 18.79 2.44 39.58
C ILE A 103 18.71 3.99 39.48
N ARG A 104 18.35 4.53 38.31
CA ARG A 104 18.19 5.97 38.05
C ARG A 104 16.95 6.23 37.20
N ARG A 105 16.38 7.44 37.28
CA ARG A 105 15.32 7.91 36.38
C ARG A 105 15.81 7.78 34.93
N ALA A 106 15.21 6.89 34.16
CA ALA A 106 15.57 6.69 32.77
C ALA A 106 15.29 7.97 31.97
N HIS A 107 16.18 8.32 31.03
CA HIS A 107 15.88 9.37 30.05
C HIS A 107 14.62 8.99 29.27
N ALA A 108 13.79 9.98 28.94
CA ALA A 108 12.64 9.77 28.06
C ALA A 108 13.12 9.08 26.77
N GLN A 109 12.58 7.89 26.50
CA GLN A 109 12.76 7.20 25.23
C GLN A 109 11.69 7.71 24.26
N ASN A 110 11.98 7.69 22.95
CA ASN A 110 11.05 8.18 21.92
C ASN A 110 10.68 9.67 22.06
N VAL A 111 11.67 10.52 22.36
CA VAL A 111 11.46 11.97 22.37
C VAL A 111 11.20 12.44 20.94
N LEU A 112 9.99 12.93 20.69
CA LEU A 112 9.61 13.50 19.40
C LEU A 112 10.42 14.76 19.13
N THR A 113 11.13 14.78 18.01
CA THR A 113 11.91 15.95 17.58
C THR A 113 11.10 16.87 16.67
N GLU A 114 9.97 16.39 16.14
CA GLU A 114 9.11 17.09 15.19
C GLU A 114 7.65 17.07 15.65
N LYS A 115 6.94 18.17 15.44
CA LYS A 115 5.49 18.22 15.64
C LYS A 115 4.76 17.60 14.46
N SER A 116 3.72 16.83 14.74
CA SER A 116 2.81 16.30 13.73
C SER A 116 1.99 17.41 13.09
N GLY A 117 1.56 17.19 11.84
CA GLY A 117 0.67 18.09 11.13
C GLY A 117 1.18 18.51 9.75
N VAL A 118 0.43 19.43 9.14
CA VAL A 118 0.68 19.93 7.79
C VAL A 118 2.00 20.72 7.75
N LYS A 119 2.91 20.31 6.86
CA LYS A 119 4.19 20.98 6.63
C LYS A 119 4.01 22.27 5.84
N GLU A 120 5.04 23.11 5.81
CA GLU A 120 4.98 24.46 5.23
C GLU A 120 4.49 24.48 3.77
N ILE A 121 4.98 23.55 2.95
CA ILE A 121 4.56 23.40 1.53
C ILE A 121 3.04 23.26 1.39
N ALA A 122 2.41 22.55 2.33
CA ALA A 122 0.99 22.27 2.29
C ALA A 122 0.15 23.27 3.12
N ARG A 123 0.77 24.06 4.01
CA ARG A 123 0.09 25.03 4.87
C ARG A 123 -0.55 26.17 4.07
N GLN A 124 -0.03 26.45 2.87
CA GLN A 124 -0.54 27.50 2.00
C GLN A 124 -1.81 27.08 1.21
N ALA A 125 -2.14 25.79 1.18
CA ALA A 125 -3.35 25.32 0.52
C ALA A 125 -4.59 25.70 1.33
N LYS A 126 -5.41 26.61 0.79
CA LYS A 126 -6.62 27.10 1.45
C LYS A 126 -7.90 26.48 0.88
N THR A 127 -7.83 25.96 -0.34
CA THR A 127 -8.95 25.30 -1.01
C THR A 127 -8.70 23.81 -1.18
N ILE A 128 -9.77 23.06 -1.46
CA ILE A 128 -9.70 21.63 -1.81
C ILE A 128 -8.82 21.44 -3.06
N VAL A 129 -8.91 22.36 -4.02
CA VAL A 129 -8.14 22.30 -5.26
C VAL A 129 -6.65 22.56 -5.01
N ASP A 130 -6.31 23.52 -4.15
CA ASP A 130 -4.92 23.75 -3.74
C ASP A 130 -4.34 22.50 -3.06
N SER A 131 -5.15 21.87 -2.20
CA SER A 131 -4.77 20.64 -1.51
C SER A 131 -4.50 19.50 -2.51
N TRP A 132 -5.32 19.40 -3.56
CA TRP A 132 -5.12 18.41 -4.62
C TRP A 132 -3.84 18.65 -5.42
N TYR A 133 -3.51 19.91 -5.73
CA TYR A 133 -2.29 20.26 -6.47
C TYR A 133 -0.98 19.97 -5.72
N ILE A 134 -1.03 19.78 -4.40
CA ILE A 134 0.13 19.29 -3.65
C ILE A 134 0.52 17.89 -4.13
N PHE A 135 -0.46 17.02 -4.37
CA PHE A 135 -0.24 15.62 -4.76
C PHE A 135 -0.19 15.43 -6.28
N PHE A 136 -0.88 16.29 -7.02
CA PHE A 136 -0.89 16.31 -8.48
C PHE A 136 -0.39 17.66 -9.00
N PRO A 137 0.90 17.99 -8.81
CA PRO A 137 1.45 19.27 -9.24
C PRO A 137 1.34 19.43 -10.75
N LYS A 138 1.27 20.67 -11.23
CA LYS A 138 1.11 20.98 -12.66
C LYS A 138 2.18 20.29 -13.53
N SER A 139 3.42 20.22 -13.06
CA SER A 139 4.52 19.53 -13.75
C SER A 139 4.25 18.04 -13.95
N MET A 140 3.61 17.36 -12.99
CA MET A 140 3.20 15.96 -13.13
C MET A 140 2.15 15.81 -14.23
N LEU A 141 1.16 16.70 -14.26
CA LEU A 141 0.12 16.70 -15.29
C LEU A 141 0.69 17.01 -16.67
N GLU A 142 1.65 17.92 -16.77
CA GLU A 142 2.36 18.25 -18.01
C GLU A 142 3.13 17.04 -18.56
N ILE A 143 3.75 16.22 -17.70
CA ILE A 143 4.39 14.96 -18.11
C ILE A 143 3.33 13.99 -18.66
N ILE A 144 2.21 13.80 -17.96
CA ILE A 144 1.13 12.91 -18.41
C ILE A 144 0.60 13.35 -19.78
N VAL A 145 0.32 14.65 -19.95
CA VAL A 145 -0.15 15.20 -21.23
C VAL A 145 0.88 14.96 -22.33
N LYS A 146 2.15 15.27 -22.08
CA LYS A 146 3.23 15.08 -23.05
C LYS A 146 3.35 13.62 -23.49
N CYS A 147 3.47 12.70 -22.53
CA CYS A 147 3.62 11.27 -22.82
C CYS A 147 2.38 10.69 -23.51
N THR A 148 1.19 11.12 -23.11
CA THR A 148 -0.08 10.72 -23.74
C THR A 148 -0.15 11.22 -25.19
N ASN A 149 0.21 12.48 -25.47
CA ASN A 149 0.20 13.03 -26.82
C ASN A 149 1.23 12.35 -27.75
N VAL A 150 2.42 12.00 -27.24
CA VAL A 150 3.39 11.20 -28.01
C VAL A 150 2.77 9.86 -28.43
N TYR A 151 2.01 9.20 -27.54
CA TYR A 151 1.33 7.95 -27.89
C TYR A 151 0.13 8.17 -28.82
N ILE A 152 -0.65 9.24 -28.63
CA ILE A 152 -1.74 9.63 -29.55
C ILE A 152 -1.20 9.82 -30.97
N GLN A 153 -0.06 10.50 -31.12
CA GLN A 153 0.60 10.68 -32.42
C GLN A 153 0.97 9.34 -33.07
N LYS A 154 1.42 8.34 -32.29
CA LYS A 154 1.72 6.99 -32.78
C LYS A 154 0.47 6.30 -33.34
N VAL A 155 -0.68 6.40 -32.67
CA VAL A 155 -1.91 5.69 -33.06
C VAL A 155 -2.81 6.49 -34.02
N ARG A 156 -2.56 7.80 -34.18
CA ARG A 156 -3.34 8.70 -35.05
C ARG A 156 -3.55 8.17 -36.48
N PRO A 157 -2.56 7.53 -37.14
CA PRO A 157 -2.75 6.96 -38.49
C PRO A 157 -3.86 5.91 -38.58
N ASN A 158 -4.26 5.29 -37.47
CA ASN A 158 -5.34 4.29 -37.43
C ASN A 158 -6.74 4.93 -37.49
N PHE A 159 -6.83 6.27 -37.53
CA PHE A 159 -8.08 7.01 -37.50
C PHE A 159 -8.27 7.78 -38.80
N THR A 160 -9.47 7.66 -39.38
CA THR A 160 -9.84 8.38 -40.60
C THR A 160 -10.07 9.88 -40.36
N ARG A 161 -10.63 10.24 -39.19
CA ARG A 161 -10.93 11.62 -38.83
C ARG A 161 -9.91 12.12 -37.83
N GLU A 162 -9.23 13.22 -38.15
CA GLU A 162 -8.24 13.85 -37.27
C GLU A 162 -8.78 14.18 -35.88
N ARG A 163 -10.05 14.61 -35.80
CA ARG A 163 -10.73 14.92 -34.53
C ARG A 163 -10.87 13.73 -33.58
N ASP A 164 -10.86 12.51 -34.11
CA ASP A 164 -11.05 11.30 -33.31
C ASP A 164 -9.77 10.91 -32.55
N ALA A 165 -8.61 11.42 -32.99
CA ALA A 165 -7.30 11.22 -32.37
C ALA A 165 -6.55 12.57 -32.15
N SER A 166 -7.30 13.60 -31.76
CA SER A 166 -6.72 14.90 -31.37
C SER A 166 -5.93 14.79 -30.07
N ASP A 167 -4.88 15.61 -29.97
CA ASP A 167 -4.07 15.72 -28.75
C ASP A 167 -4.91 16.15 -27.54
N THR A 168 -4.50 15.69 -26.35
CA THR A 168 -5.07 16.08 -25.07
C THR A 168 -4.32 17.28 -24.47
N ASN A 169 -4.89 17.86 -23.44
CA ASN A 169 -4.33 18.97 -22.67
C ASN A 169 -4.59 18.79 -21.17
N ILE A 170 -4.05 19.69 -20.35
CA ILE A 170 -4.18 19.60 -18.88
C ILE A 170 -5.66 19.64 -18.45
N ALA A 171 -6.50 20.45 -19.11
CA ALA A 171 -7.91 20.54 -18.75
C ALA A 171 -8.65 19.22 -19.02
N GLU A 172 -8.39 18.57 -20.16
CA GLU A 172 -8.95 17.24 -20.46
C GLU A 172 -8.46 16.16 -19.50
N ILE A 173 -7.15 16.11 -19.19
CA ILE A 173 -6.63 15.14 -18.22
C ILE A 173 -7.25 15.33 -16.83
N LYS A 174 -7.40 16.58 -16.39
CA LYS A 174 -8.10 16.88 -15.13
C LYS A 174 -9.58 16.48 -15.17
N ALA A 175 -10.25 16.69 -16.30
CA ALA A 175 -11.64 16.27 -16.49
C ALA A 175 -11.79 14.75 -16.41
N VAL A 176 -10.87 13.98 -17.02
CA VAL A 176 -10.83 12.52 -16.90
C VAL A 176 -10.65 12.08 -15.45
N ILE A 177 -9.69 12.68 -14.73
CA ILE A 177 -9.46 12.37 -13.30
C ILE A 177 -10.70 12.72 -12.46
N GLY A 178 -11.33 13.86 -12.71
CA GLY A 178 -12.56 14.28 -12.03
C GLY A 178 -13.71 13.30 -12.25
N ILE A 179 -13.89 12.81 -13.47
CA ILE A 179 -14.88 11.76 -13.78
C ILE A 179 -14.57 10.47 -13.02
N LEU A 180 -13.30 10.03 -12.99
CA LEU A 180 -12.89 8.83 -12.24
C LEU A 180 -13.17 8.96 -10.74
N TYR A 181 -12.94 10.13 -10.14
CA TYR A 181 -13.31 10.39 -8.75
C TYR A 181 -14.82 10.32 -8.54
N MET A 182 -15.61 10.90 -9.43
CA MET A 182 -17.08 10.84 -9.33
C MET A 182 -17.60 9.41 -9.45
N ILE A 183 -17.09 8.62 -10.41
CA ILE A 183 -17.42 7.18 -10.57
C ILE A 183 -17.14 6.42 -9.27
N GLY A 184 -16.00 6.69 -8.62
CA GLY A 184 -15.65 6.13 -7.32
C GLY A 184 -16.61 6.57 -6.21
N ALA A 185 -16.93 7.86 -6.13
CA ALA A 185 -17.81 8.44 -5.12
C ALA A 185 -19.24 7.86 -5.17
N ILE A 186 -19.78 7.62 -6.37
CA ILE A 186 -21.09 6.99 -6.57
C ILE A 186 -21.03 5.45 -6.57
N LYS A 187 -19.88 4.85 -6.20
CA LYS A 187 -19.65 3.40 -6.13
C LYS A 187 -19.94 2.65 -7.43
N CYS A 188 -19.70 3.28 -8.58
CA CYS A 188 -19.97 2.70 -9.90
C CYS A 188 -18.71 2.23 -10.65
N GLY A 189 -17.62 1.94 -9.94
CA GLY A 189 -16.34 1.53 -10.53
C GLY A 189 -16.37 0.23 -11.36
N HIS A 190 -17.42 -0.57 -11.24
CA HIS A 190 -17.63 -1.80 -12.01
C HIS A 190 -18.74 -1.68 -13.07
N ARG A 191 -19.34 -0.50 -13.24
CA ARG A 191 -20.31 -0.26 -14.32
C ARG A 191 -19.59 0.00 -15.63
N SER A 192 -20.23 -0.42 -16.73
CA SER A 192 -19.75 -0.10 -18.06
C SER A 192 -19.79 1.42 -18.28
N SER A 193 -18.86 1.96 -19.09
CA SER A 193 -18.93 3.37 -19.50
C SER A 193 -20.18 3.69 -20.33
N GLU A 194 -20.73 2.72 -21.06
CA GLU A 194 -21.99 2.88 -21.82
C GLU A 194 -23.13 3.22 -20.87
N ASP A 195 -23.30 2.44 -19.80
CA ASP A 195 -24.36 2.68 -18.81
C ASP A 195 -24.14 4.01 -18.07
N LEU A 196 -22.90 4.37 -17.79
CA LEU A 196 -22.58 5.62 -17.09
C LEU A 196 -22.89 6.87 -17.94
N TRP A 197 -22.90 6.76 -19.27
CA TRP A 197 -23.21 7.86 -20.19
C TRP A 197 -24.62 7.79 -20.79
N LYS A 198 -25.47 6.84 -20.38
CA LYS A 198 -26.87 6.77 -20.82
C LYS A 198 -27.64 8.04 -20.44
N LYS A 199 -28.53 8.46 -21.35
CA LYS A 199 -29.39 9.66 -21.23
C LYS A 199 -30.84 9.33 -20.86
N ASP A 200 -31.12 8.08 -20.49
CA ASP A 200 -32.46 7.58 -20.14
C ASP A 200 -32.81 7.78 -18.65
N GLY A 201 -32.01 8.56 -17.92
CA GLY A 201 -32.12 8.76 -16.47
C GLY A 201 -31.37 7.74 -15.62
N THR A 202 -30.77 6.69 -16.22
CA THR A 202 -29.99 5.68 -15.48
C THR A 202 -28.48 5.97 -15.44
N GLY A 203 -28.00 6.83 -16.35
CA GLY A 203 -26.62 7.31 -16.39
C GLY A 203 -26.38 8.55 -15.54
N ALA A 204 -25.14 9.05 -15.55
CA ALA A 204 -24.75 10.26 -14.85
C ALA A 204 -24.66 11.44 -15.84
N GLU A 205 -25.69 12.29 -15.84
CA GLU A 205 -25.81 13.44 -16.75
C GLU A 205 -24.56 14.34 -16.74
N LEU A 206 -23.97 14.54 -15.55
CA LEU A 206 -22.76 15.32 -15.36
C LEU A 206 -21.59 14.84 -16.25
N PHE A 207 -21.46 13.54 -16.50
CA PHE A 207 -20.34 13.01 -17.29
C PHE A 207 -20.43 13.45 -18.75
N SER A 208 -21.63 13.42 -19.31
CA SER A 208 -21.90 13.89 -20.68
C SER A 208 -21.69 15.41 -20.84
N CYS A 209 -21.90 16.18 -19.76
CA CYS A 209 -21.62 17.62 -19.75
C CYS A 209 -20.11 17.93 -19.70
N VAL A 210 -19.29 17.02 -19.16
CA VAL A 210 -17.84 17.21 -19.03
C VAL A 210 -17.10 16.74 -20.27
N MET A 211 -17.38 15.53 -20.76
CA MET A 211 -16.84 15.03 -22.03
C MET A 211 -17.68 13.89 -22.61
N SER A 212 -17.57 13.69 -23.92
CA SER A 212 -18.21 12.55 -24.57
C SER A 212 -17.61 11.23 -24.11
N GLU A 213 -18.44 10.18 -24.05
CA GLU A 213 -18.00 8.83 -23.68
C GLU A 213 -16.88 8.34 -24.60
N ARG A 214 -17.01 8.59 -25.91
CA ARG A 214 -16.01 8.22 -26.92
C ARG A 214 -14.65 8.86 -26.63
N ARG A 215 -14.63 10.15 -26.25
CA ARG A 215 -13.39 10.85 -25.89
C ARG A 215 -12.81 10.31 -24.57
N PHE A 216 -13.65 10.06 -23.57
CA PHE A 216 -13.24 9.45 -22.30
C PHE A 216 -12.56 8.08 -22.50
N ARG A 217 -13.23 7.16 -23.23
CA ARG A 217 -12.66 5.85 -23.58
C ARG A 217 -11.35 5.97 -24.36
N PHE A 218 -11.29 6.88 -25.33
CA PHE A 218 -10.09 7.12 -26.12
C PHE A 218 -8.91 7.58 -25.24
N ILE A 219 -9.11 8.59 -24.40
CA ILE A 219 -8.05 9.07 -23.50
C ILE A 219 -7.61 7.96 -22.53
N LEU A 220 -8.53 7.19 -21.94
CA LEU A 220 -8.17 6.08 -21.06
C LEU A 220 -7.32 5.00 -21.74
N ARG A 221 -7.55 4.72 -23.03
CA ARG A 221 -6.71 3.80 -23.81
C ARG A 221 -5.33 4.39 -24.11
N CYS A 222 -5.27 5.69 -24.37
CA CYS A 222 -4.05 6.38 -24.78
C CYS A 222 -3.20 6.92 -23.62
N ILE A 223 -3.72 7.02 -22.40
CA ILE A 223 -3.01 7.64 -21.28
C ILE A 223 -1.66 6.96 -21.02
N ARG A 224 -0.59 7.75 -20.93
CA ARG A 224 0.77 7.27 -20.63
C ARG A 224 1.42 8.11 -19.56
N PHE A 225 2.24 7.47 -18.74
CA PHE A 225 2.96 8.09 -17.61
C PHE A 225 4.49 8.12 -17.82
N ASP A 226 4.94 7.63 -18.98
CA ASP A 226 6.34 7.57 -19.40
C ASP A 226 6.41 7.78 -20.91
N ASP A 227 7.50 8.41 -21.38
CA ASP A 227 7.73 8.66 -22.80
C ASP A 227 8.09 7.34 -23.50
N VAL A 228 7.24 6.86 -24.40
CA VAL A 228 7.51 5.59 -25.11
C VAL A 228 8.86 5.59 -25.84
N ARG A 229 9.40 6.76 -26.20
CA ARG A 229 10.71 6.90 -26.81
C ARG A 229 11.80 6.61 -25.78
N GLY A 230 12.58 5.56 -26.05
CA GLY A 230 13.67 5.10 -25.17
C GLY A 230 13.19 4.31 -23.94
N ARG A 231 11.91 3.93 -23.86
CA ARG A 231 11.41 3.09 -22.77
C ARG A 231 12.10 1.73 -22.74
N SER A 232 12.36 1.12 -23.89
CA SER A 232 13.06 -0.16 -24.01
C SER A 232 14.38 -0.17 -23.24
N GLU A 233 15.18 0.90 -23.36
CA GLU A 233 16.45 1.03 -22.65
C GLU A 233 16.26 1.23 -21.15
N ARG A 234 15.25 2.01 -20.73
CA ARG A 234 14.95 2.18 -19.30
C ARG A 234 14.40 0.89 -18.67
N HIS A 235 13.65 0.10 -19.42
CA HIS A 235 13.09 -1.16 -18.96
C HIS A 235 14.18 -2.19 -18.62
N LYS A 236 15.32 -2.15 -19.33
CA LYS A 236 16.49 -3.01 -19.06
C LYS A 236 17.04 -2.86 -17.64
N ILE A 237 16.77 -1.75 -16.96
CA ILE A 237 17.22 -1.49 -15.57
C ILE A 237 16.07 -1.30 -14.58
N ASP A 238 14.84 -1.08 -15.04
CA ASP A 238 13.66 -0.83 -14.20
C ASP A 238 12.35 -1.40 -14.76
N LYS A 239 11.85 -2.45 -14.12
CA LYS A 239 10.56 -3.07 -14.44
C LYS A 239 9.37 -2.12 -14.30
N ILE A 240 9.45 -1.10 -13.43
CA ILE A 240 8.35 -0.14 -13.22
C ILE A 240 8.51 1.16 -14.01
N THR A 241 9.41 1.19 -15.01
CA THR A 241 9.72 2.39 -15.81
C THR A 241 8.47 3.11 -16.35
N HIS A 242 7.41 2.36 -16.67
CA HIS A 242 6.13 2.86 -17.17
C HIS A 242 5.44 3.91 -16.29
N ILE A 243 5.68 3.88 -14.97
CA ILE A 243 5.05 4.78 -13.98
C ILE A 243 6.07 5.44 -13.04
N ARG A 244 7.34 5.04 -13.10
CA ARG A 244 8.44 5.46 -12.23
C ARG A 244 8.40 6.94 -11.85
N THR A 245 8.44 7.82 -12.86
CA THR A 245 8.52 9.27 -12.64
C THR A 245 7.29 9.80 -11.90
N ILE A 246 6.09 9.44 -12.36
CA ILE A 246 4.84 9.93 -11.75
C ILE A 246 4.68 9.37 -10.32
N PHE A 247 5.02 8.10 -10.11
CA PHE A 247 4.97 7.47 -8.79
C PHE A 247 5.92 8.15 -7.80
N GLU A 248 7.17 8.41 -8.19
CA GLU A 248 8.14 9.07 -7.32
C GLU A 248 7.78 10.53 -7.02
N MET A 249 7.23 11.26 -8.00
CA MET A 249 6.70 12.59 -7.77
C MET A 249 5.55 12.57 -6.74
N PHE A 250 4.61 11.64 -6.87
CA PHE A 250 3.51 11.48 -5.92
C PHE A 250 4.00 11.12 -4.51
N VAL A 251 4.92 10.15 -4.41
CA VAL A 251 5.52 9.74 -3.13
C VAL A 251 6.32 10.87 -2.50
N SER A 252 7.01 11.69 -3.31
CA SER A 252 7.70 12.89 -2.82
C SER A 252 6.73 13.89 -2.20
N SER A 253 5.57 14.13 -2.84
CA SER A 253 4.49 14.95 -2.26
C SER A 253 3.98 14.37 -0.93
N CYS A 254 3.78 13.05 -0.85
CA CYS A 254 3.38 12.39 0.41
C CYS A 254 4.38 12.66 1.55
N LYS A 255 5.69 12.55 1.28
CA LYS A 255 6.74 12.76 2.29
C LYS A 255 6.84 14.21 2.78
N THR A 256 6.56 15.16 1.88
CA THR A 256 6.83 16.58 2.09
C THR A 256 5.61 17.38 2.53
N ALA A 257 4.40 16.88 2.31
CA ALA A 257 3.17 17.59 2.67
C ALA A 257 2.80 17.49 4.16
N TYR A 258 3.17 16.40 4.83
CA TYR A 258 2.72 16.11 6.20
C TYR A 258 3.85 15.55 7.08
N SER A 259 3.84 15.90 8.36
CA SER A 259 4.64 15.25 9.40
C SER A 259 3.74 14.34 10.23
N MET A 260 4.05 13.05 10.22
CA MET A 260 3.22 12.01 10.85
C MET A 260 3.12 12.17 12.38
N SER A 261 2.11 11.58 12.99
CA SER A 261 1.97 11.47 14.44
C SER A 261 3.04 10.56 15.07
N GLU A 262 2.91 10.34 16.37
CA GLU A 262 3.81 9.55 17.20
C GLU A 262 3.88 8.08 16.77
N TYR A 263 2.77 7.55 16.27
CA TYR A 263 2.60 6.14 15.95
C TYR A 263 2.33 5.97 14.46
N THR A 264 3.15 5.12 13.84
CA THR A 264 3.04 4.78 12.43
C THR A 264 2.96 3.27 12.26
N CYS A 265 2.46 2.82 11.11
CA CYS A 265 2.44 1.41 10.75
C CYS A 265 3.05 1.18 9.36
N ILE A 266 3.67 0.02 9.19
CA ILE A 266 4.09 -0.49 7.89
C ILE A 266 3.35 -1.79 7.60
N ASP A 267 2.73 -1.83 6.42
CA ASP A 267 2.00 -3.00 5.94
C ASP A 267 2.04 -3.05 4.40
N GLU A 268 1.56 -4.15 3.81
CA GLU A 268 1.30 -4.26 2.38
C GLU A 268 -0.15 -3.98 1.99
N LYS A 269 -0.30 -3.27 0.87
CA LYS A 269 -1.52 -3.17 0.08
C LYS A 269 -1.37 -3.98 -1.20
N LEU A 270 -2.43 -4.66 -1.61
CA LEU A 270 -2.52 -5.32 -2.91
C LEU A 270 -3.49 -4.58 -3.82
N GLN A 271 -2.98 -3.94 -4.86
CA GLN A 271 -3.80 -3.29 -5.88
C GLN A 271 -4.27 -4.33 -6.89
N ALA A 272 -5.57 -4.66 -6.86
CA ALA A 272 -6.16 -5.71 -7.69
C ALA A 272 -5.82 -5.50 -9.19
N PHE A 273 -5.21 -6.51 -9.80
CA PHE A 273 -4.83 -6.49 -11.20
C PHE A 273 -4.63 -7.92 -11.71
N ARG A 274 -5.24 -8.25 -12.84
CA ARG A 274 -5.16 -9.58 -13.48
C ARG A 274 -4.51 -9.57 -14.86
N GLY A 275 -4.17 -8.41 -15.40
CA GLY A 275 -3.45 -8.32 -16.67
C GLY A 275 -2.04 -8.90 -16.58
N LYS A 276 -1.38 -8.98 -17.73
CA LYS A 276 0.03 -9.38 -17.82
C LYS A 276 0.90 -8.30 -17.17
N CYS A 277 1.72 -8.70 -16.20
CA CYS A 277 2.65 -7.84 -15.50
C CYS A 277 3.69 -8.72 -14.80
N SER A 278 4.98 -8.50 -15.09
CA SER A 278 6.09 -9.35 -14.65
C SER A 278 6.30 -9.39 -13.14
N PHE A 279 5.70 -8.46 -12.39
CA PHE A 279 5.78 -8.38 -10.92
C PHE A 279 4.42 -8.49 -10.24
N ARG A 280 3.40 -8.99 -10.95
CA ARG A 280 2.10 -9.35 -10.35
C ARG A 280 2.30 -10.42 -9.28
N GLN A 281 1.72 -10.18 -8.11
CA GLN A 281 1.76 -11.08 -6.97
C GLN A 281 0.45 -11.85 -6.82
N TYR A 282 0.57 -13.09 -6.36
CA TYR A 282 -0.56 -13.88 -5.86
C TYR A 282 -0.49 -13.95 -4.33
N ILE A 283 -1.54 -13.47 -3.64
CA ILE A 283 -1.67 -13.48 -2.18
C ILE A 283 -3.02 -14.11 -1.83
N PRO A 284 -3.08 -15.41 -1.47
CA PRO A 284 -4.32 -16.15 -1.27
C PRO A 284 -5.27 -15.55 -0.23
N SER A 285 -4.70 -14.93 0.81
CA SER A 285 -5.43 -14.38 1.97
C SER A 285 -6.11 -13.03 1.70
N LYS A 286 -5.77 -12.32 0.61
CA LYS A 286 -6.39 -11.04 0.27
C LYS A 286 -7.65 -11.25 -0.60
N PRO A 287 -8.69 -10.41 -0.46
CA PRO A 287 -9.93 -10.55 -1.24
C PRO A 287 -9.69 -10.59 -2.75
N ALA A 288 -8.85 -9.67 -3.25
CA ALA A 288 -8.30 -9.74 -4.58
C ALA A 288 -7.01 -10.56 -4.54
N LYS A 289 -7.07 -11.84 -4.91
CA LYS A 289 -5.91 -12.74 -4.81
C LYS A 289 -4.73 -12.36 -5.71
N TYR A 290 -4.97 -11.61 -6.80
CA TYR A 290 -3.94 -11.20 -7.76
C TYR A 290 -3.86 -9.67 -7.84
N GLY A 291 -2.65 -9.14 -7.82
CA GLY A 291 -2.45 -7.71 -7.97
C GLY A 291 -1.01 -7.24 -7.90
N ILE A 292 -0.83 -5.92 -7.90
CA ILE A 292 0.45 -5.26 -7.70
C ILE A 292 0.60 -5.01 -6.19
N LYS A 293 1.64 -5.59 -5.58
CA LYS A 293 1.93 -5.39 -4.15
C LYS A 293 2.64 -4.05 -3.95
N ILE A 294 2.18 -3.28 -2.98
CA ILE A 294 2.73 -1.97 -2.61
C ILE A 294 2.92 -1.96 -1.10
N PHE A 295 4.12 -1.66 -0.63
CA PHE A 295 4.38 -1.42 0.78
C PHE A 295 4.07 0.03 1.12
N ALA A 296 3.48 0.27 2.29
CA ALA A 296 3.08 1.60 2.73
C ALA A 296 3.54 1.88 4.16
N LEU A 297 4.01 3.11 4.40
CA LEU A 297 4.15 3.69 5.73
C LEU A 297 2.98 4.65 5.96
N CYS A 298 2.18 4.39 6.99
CA CYS A 298 0.99 5.17 7.30
C CYS A 298 1.02 5.70 8.75
N ASP A 299 0.39 6.86 8.95
CA ASP A 299 0.09 7.45 10.26
C ASP A 299 -1.11 6.76 10.89
N ASN A 300 -1.01 6.34 12.16
CA ASN A 300 -2.09 5.64 12.84
C ASN A 300 -3.22 6.56 13.33
N LEU A 301 -2.92 7.83 13.61
CA LEU A 301 -3.90 8.79 14.13
C LEU A 301 -4.69 9.45 13.00
N ASN A 302 -4.00 9.84 11.92
CA ASN A 302 -4.60 10.62 10.83
C ASN A 302 -4.81 9.80 9.55
N PHE A 303 -4.46 8.52 9.56
CA PHE A 303 -4.58 7.61 8.40
C PHE A 303 -3.86 8.12 7.14
N TYR A 304 -2.83 8.95 7.33
CA TYR A 304 -2.08 9.58 6.25
C TYR A 304 -0.97 8.66 5.74
N THR A 305 -0.86 8.48 4.43
CA THR A 305 0.23 7.72 3.81
C THR A 305 1.47 8.60 3.61
N GLY A 306 2.52 8.32 4.37
CA GLY A 306 3.78 9.09 4.34
C GLY A 306 4.82 8.58 3.35
N ASN A 307 4.79 7.29 3.00
CA ASN A 307 5.71 6.70 2.02
C ASN A 307 5.08 5.46 1.37
N LEU A 308 5.46 5.19 0.11
CA LEU A 308 5.03 4.01 -0.64
C LEU A 308 6.20 3.44 -1.45
N GLU A 309 6.21 2.12 -1.61
CA GLU A 309 7.17 1.41 -2.46
C GLU A 309 6.47 0.27 -3.21
N ILE A 310 6.55 0.27 -4.55
CA ILE A 310 6.01 -0.82 -5.37
C ILE A 310 6.97 -2.01 -5.28
N TYR A 311 6.44 -3.19 -4.96
CA TYR A 311 7.19 -4.43 -5.04
C TYR A 311 7.25 -4.90 -6.50
N ALA A 312 8.41 -4.70 -7.13
CA ALA A 312 8.67 -5.05 -8.53
C ALA A 312 9.33 -6.43 -8.70
N GLY A 313 9.31 -7.28 -7.67
CA GLY A 313 10.12 -8.50 -7.63
C GLY A 313 11.61 -8.21 -7.76
N THR A 314 12.38 -9.14 -8.33
CA THR A 314 13.80 -8.92 -8.64
C THR A 314 13.93 -7.98 -9.82
N GLN A 315 14.50 -6.80 -9.59
CA GLN A 315 14.83 -5.82 -10.63
C GLN A 315 16.08 -6.26 -11.43
N PRO A 316 16.20 -5.87 -12.70
CA PRO A 316 17.41 -6.10 -13.50
C PRO A 316 18.64 -5.40 -12.89
N ASP A 317 19.84 -5.78 -13.33
CA ASP A 317 21.07 -5.13 -12.87
C ASP A 317 21.05 -3.62 -13.18
N GLY A 318 21.31 -2.82 -12.14
CA GLY A 318 21.21 -1.37 -12.23
C GLY A 318 20.85 -0.73 -10.89
N PRO A 319 20.59 0.59 -10.88
CA PRO A 319 20.36 1.35 -9.65
C PRO A 319 19.08 0.96 -8.91
N PHE A 320 18.13 0.30 -9.59
CA PHE A 320 16.86 -0.14 -9.01
C PHE A 320 16.91 -1.56 -8.41
N LYS A 321 18.03 -2.28 -8.60
CA LYS A 321 18.25 -3.60 -7.98
C LYS A 321 18.63 -3.43 -6.52
N VAL A 322 17.61 -3.43 -5.67
CA VAL A 322 17.76 -3.33 -4.21
C VAL A 322 17.32 -4.61 -3.52
N ASP A 323 17.78 -4.80 -2.28
CA ASP A 323 17.35 -5.91 -1.44
C ASP A 323 15.87 -5.79 -1.08
N ASN A 324 15.11 -6.85 -1.36
CA ASN A 324 13.69 -6.98 -1.04
C ASN A 324 13.43 -7.67 0.31
N GLY A 325 14.48 -7.96 1.08
CA GLY A 325 14.37 -8.43 2.45
C GLY A 325 13.55 -7.47 3.31
N ALA A 326 12.76 -8.02 4.24
CA ALA A 326 11.79 -7.26 5.02
C ALA A 326 12.42 -6.09 5.79
N ALA A 327 13.59 -6.32 6.40
CA ALA A 327 14.36 -5.27 7.08
C ALA A 327 14.80 -4.14 6.14
N SER A 328 15.24 -4.47 4.92
CA SER A 328 15.66 -3.48 3.93
C SER A 328 14.49 -2.65 3.41
N VAL A 329 13.33 -3.27 3.20
CA VAL A 329 12.07 -2.58 2.87
C VAL A 329 11.68 -1.60 3.98
N VAL A 330 11.66 -2.04 5.24
CA VAL A 330 11.35 -1.16 6.38
C VAL A 330 12.29 0.04 6.42
N LYS A 331 13.61 -0.18 6.30
CA LYS A 331 14.60 0.91 6.32
C LYS A 331 14.40 1.93 5.20
N ARG A 332 13.94 1.53 4.02
CA ARG A 332 13.59 2.46 2.93
C ARG A 332 12.29 3.21 3.22
N LEU A 333 11.30 2.53 3.78
CA LEU A 333 10.00 3.14 4.10
C LEU A 333 10.10 4.18 5.22
N ILE A 334 10.86 3.89 6.28
CA ILE A 334 11.00 4.76 7.47
C ILE A 334 11.87 6.00 7.26
N GLN A 335 12.52 6.17 6.09
CA GLN A 335 13.38 7.34 5.83
C GLN A 335 12.73 8.69 6.20
N PRO A 336 11.44 8.96 5.92
CA PRO A 336 10.81 10.24 6.25
C PRO A 336 10.61 10.49 7.76
N ILE A 337 10.71 9.46 8.60
CA ILE A 337 10.56 9.55 10.07
C ILE A 337 11.86 9.16 10.80
N SER A 338 12.93 8.90 10.07
CA SER A 338 14.20 8.55 10.69
C SER A 338 14.69 9.68 11.59
N LYS A 339 15.11 9.33 12.80
CA LYS A 339 15.62 10.20 13.86
C LYS A 339 14.58 11.13 14.49
N THR A 340 13.30 10.76 14.41
CA THR A 340 12.22 11.60 14.97
C THR A 340 11.59 11.10 16.26
N GLY A 341 12.07 10.00 16.84
CA GLY A 341 11.52 9.45 18.09
C GLY A 341 10.15 8.78 17.94
N ARG A 342 9.70 8.48 16.72
CA ARG A 342 8.40 7.84 16.47
C ARG A 342 8.42 6.33 16.74
N ASN A 343 7.24 5.75 16.89
CA ASN A 343 7.04 4.32 16.91
C ASN A 343 6.60 3.80 15.53
N VAL A 344 7.16 2.67 15.14
CA VAL A 344 6.77 1.93 13.94
C VAL A 344 6.14 0.61 14.39
N THR A 345 4.90 0.39 13.99
CA THR A 345 4.18 -0.87 14.18
C THR A 345 4.27 -1.71 12.91
N THR A 346 4.63 -2.99 13.03
CA THR A 346 4.76 -3.88 11.88
C THR A 346 4.15 -5.25 12.11
N ASP A 347 3.79 -5.92 11.01
CA ASP A 347 3.34 -7.31 11.01
C ASP A 347 4.50 -8.30 11.27
N ASN A 348 4.19 -9.60 11.28
CA ASN A 348 5.18 -10.64 11.53
C ASN A 348 6.22 -10.84 10.43
N TRP A 349 5.94 -10.37 9.21
CA TRP A 349 6.86 -10.52 8.09
C TRP A 349 8.02 -9.53 8.23
N PHE A 350 7.72 -8.29 8.61
CA PHE A 350 8.72 -7.25 8.82
C PHE A 350 9.49 -7.39 10.15
N THR A 351 8.85 -7.93 11.20
CA THR A 351 9.40 -7.86 12.56
C THR A 351 10.57 -8.84 12.78
N SER A 352 11.68 -8.32 13.33
CA SER A 352 12.79 -9.10 13.87
C SER A 352 13.49 -8.35 15.01
N VAL A 353 14.21 -9.09 15.87
CA VAL A 353 14.96 -8.49 17.00
C VAL A 353 16.12 -7.63 16.50
N GLU A 354 16.77 -8.05 15.40
CA GLU A 354 17.84 -7.32 14.74
C GLU A 354 17.32 -6.00 14.16
N LEU A 355 16.15 -6.02 13.51
CA LEU A 355 15.51 -4.82 13.01
C LEU A 355 15.13 -3.87 14.15
N ALA A 356 14.56 -4.37 15.25
CA ALA A 356 14.24 -3.56 16.42
C ALA A 356 15.48 -2.83 16.97
N ASN A 357 16.61 -3.55 17.06
CA ASN A 357 17.88 -2.96 17.50
C ASN A 357 18.40 -1.89 16.53
N ASP A 358 18.36 -2.14 15.23
CA ASP A 358 18.83 -1.18 14.23
C ASP A 358 17.97 0.08 14.18
N LEU A 359 16.65 -0.05 14.20
CA LEU A 359 15.74 1.10 14.25
C LEU A 359 15.98 1.95 15.50
N GLN A 360 16.18 1.32 16.65
CA GLN A 360 16.42 2.04 17.90
C GLN A 360 17.78 2.75 17.91
N ASN A 361 18.84 2.07 17.46
CA ASN A 361 20.21 2.57 17.55
C ASN A 361 20.53 3.60 16.47
N THR A 362 20.20 3.28 15.22
CA THR A 362 20.56 4.04 14.01
C THR A 362 19.52 5.11 13.68
N HIS A 363 18.24 4.78 13.83
CA HIS A 363 17.13 5.63 13.39
C HIS A 363 16.37 6.31 14.54
N LYS A 364 16.70 6.04 15.82
CA LYS A 364 15.95 6.58 16.98
C LYS A 364 14.43 6.36 16.84
N LEU A 365 14.05 5.18 16.35
CA LEU A 365 12.67 4.74 16.24
C LEU A 365 12.46 3.51 17.11
N SER A 366 11.30 3.41 17.74
CA SER A 366 10.90 2.17 18.41
C SER A 366 10.12 1.26 17.45
N LEU A 367 10.19 -0.06 17.68
CA LEU A 367 9.47 -1.06 16.91
C LEU A 367 8.49 -1.79 17.82
N LEU A 368 7.23 -1.87 17.39
CA LEU A 368 6.22 -2.76 17.95
C LEU A 368 5.81 -3.73 16.84
N GLY A 369 5.75 -5.03 17.13
CA GLY A 369 5.30 -5.98 16.12
C GLY A 369 5.23 -7.40 16.63
N THR A 370 4.48 -8.21 15.92
CA THR A 370 4.38 -9.65 16.21
C THR A 370 5.59 -10.39 15.68
N LEU A 371 6.06 -11.43 16.38
CA LEU A 371 7.11 -12.31 15.87
C LEU A 371 6.53 -13.68 15.52
N ARG A 372 6.98 -14.27 14.41
CA ARG A 372 6.64 -15.67 14.08
C ARG A 372 7.28 -16.62 15.09
N LYS A 373 6.54 -17.65 15.53
CA LYS A 373 7.00 -18.66 16.50
C LYS A 373 8.31 -19.39 16.13
N ASN A 374 8.65 -19.41 14.86
CA ASN A 374 9.85 -20.08 14.34
C ASN A 374 11.12 -19.21 14.38
N LYS A 375 11.03 -17.95 14.82
CA LYS A 375 12.18 -17.05 14.97
C LYS A 375 13.16 -17.61 16.01
N ARG A 376 14.44 -17.68 15.66
CA ARG A 376 15.47 -18.32 16.49
C ARG A 376 15.77 -17.51 17.77
N GLN A 377 15.43 -16.24 17.77
CA GLN A 377 15.62 -15.32 18.90
C GLN A 377 14.63 -15.56 20.04
N ILE A 378 13.53 -16.27 19.78
CA ILE A 378 12.49 -16.56 20.78
C ILE A 378 12.96 -17.76 21.62
N PRO A 379 12.99 -17.62 22.96
CA PRO A 379 13.30 -18.76 23.82
C PRO A 379 12.26 -19.89 23.67
N PRO A 380 12.67 -21.16 23.66
CA PRO A 380 11.75 -22.29 23.50
C PRO A 380 10.56 -22.27 24.47
N GLU A 381 10.78 -21.81 25.70
CA GLU A 381 9.77 -21.68 26.76
C GLU A 381 8.58 -20.80 26.33
N PHE A 382 8.83 -19.79 25.49
CA PHE A 382 7.82 -18.83 25.04
C PHE A 382 6.96 -19.38 23.89
N THR A 383 7.36 -20.51 23.31
CA THR A 383 6.65 -21.19 22.21
C THR A 383 5.90 -22.45 22.64
N GLN A 384 6.16 -22.96 23.84
CA GLN A 384 5.52 -24.15 24.38
C GLN A 384 4.12 -23.83 24.91
N THR A 385 3.12 -24.60 24.49
CA THR A 385 1.69 -24.37 24.84
C THR A 385 1.04 -25.48 25.65
N LYS A 386 1.63 -26.68 25.71
CA LYS A 386 0.98 -27.89 26.27
C LYS A 386 0.53 -27.77 27.72
N HIS A 387 1.25 -26.98 28.53
CA HIS A 387 0.98 -26.82 29.97
C HIS A 387 0.72 -25.37 30.36
N ARG A 388 0.44 -24.51 29.38
CA ARG A 388 0.30 -23.09 29.62
C ARG A 388 -1.16 -22.74 29.91
N ILE A 389 -1.35 -21.91 30.93
CA ILE A 389 -2.66 -21.42 31.37
C ILE A 389 -3.22 -20.48 30.27
N ILE A 390 -4.49 -20.66 29.92
CA ILE A 390 -5.16 -19.76 28.98
C ILE A 390 -5.23 -18.37 29.62
N THR A 391 -5.11 -17.32 28.82
CA THR A 391 -5.01 -15.91 29.20
C THR A 391 -3.76 -15.53 30.00
N SER A 392 -2.75 -16.40 30.13
CA SER A 392 -1.47 -16.04 30.78
C SER A 392 -0.51 -15.33 29.84
N SER A 393 0.32 -14.43 30.38
CA SER A 393 1.37 -13.70 29.65
C SER A 393 2.75 -14.00 30.22
N TYR A 394 3.70 -14.35 29.34
CA TYR A 394 5.10 -14.54 29.73
C TYR A 394 5.92 -13.38 29.19
N PHE A 395 6.74 -12.77 30.06
CA PHE A 395 7.57 -11.63 29.75
C PHE A 395 9.05 -11.99 29.81
N ALA A 396 9.81 -11.47 28.87
CA ALA A 396 11.26 -11.55 28.79
C ALA A 396 11.82 -10.17 28.44
N PHE A 397 12.94 -9.80 29.04
CA PHE A 397 13.50 -8.46 28.94
C PHE A 397 14.94 -8.49 28.44
N SER A 398 15.26 -7.58 27.53
CA SER A 398 16.64 -7.19 27.24
C SER A 398 16.84 -5.75 27.72
N LYS A 399 18.02 -5.17 27.50
CA LYS A 399 18.34 -3.80 27.94
C LYS A 399 17.31 -2.78 27.43
N ASN A 400 16.87 -2.91 26.18
CA ASN A 400 15.99 -1.96 25.50
C ASN A 400 14.78 -2.63 24.81
N GLN A 401 14.47 -3.89 25.13
CA GLN A 401 13.45 -4.66 24.43
C GLN A 401 12.65 -5.49 25.42
N THR A 402 11.37 -5.65 25.15
CA THR A 402 10.48 -6.54 25.88
C THR A 402 9.87 -7.52 24.89
N LEU A 403 10.00 -8.80 25.18
CA LEU A 403 9.30 -9.88 24.50
C LEU A 403 8.12 -10.30 25.37
N VAL A 404 6.94 -10.35 24.78
CA VAL A 404 5.75 -10.93 25.40
C VAL A 404 5.26 -12.08 24.55
N SER A 405 4.95 -13.20 25.20
CA SER A 405 4.16 -14.28 24.63
C SER A 405 2.85 -14.29 25.40
N TYR A 406 1.70 -14.37 24.72
CA TYR A 406 0.36 -14.41 25.33
C TYR A 406 -0.39 -15.63 24.82
N MET A 407 -1.16 -16.31 25.69
CA MET A 407 -1.94 -17.48 25.31
C MET A 407 -3.45 -17.17 25.31
N PRO A 408 -4.04 -16.73 24.20
CA PRO A 408 -5.46 -16.34 24.16
C PRO A 408 -6.43 -17.53 24.26
N LYS A 409 -6.05 -18.67 23.67
CA LYS A 409 -6.89 -19.89 23.56
C LYS A 409 -5.99 -21.12 23.53
N LYS A 410 -6.55 -22.30 23.79
CA LYS A 410 -5.84 -23.57 23.53
C LYS A 410 -5.65 -23.75 22.02
N ILE A 411 -4.40 -23.86 21.59
CA ILE A 411 -4.06 -24.27 20.23
C ILE A 411 -4.27 -25.78 20.17
N LYS A 412 -5.23 -26.23 19.33
CA LYS A 412 -5.48 -27.65 19.08
C LYS A 412 -4.35 -28.28 18.27
#